data_AF-A0A661F5L4-F1
#
_entry.id   AF-A0A661F5L4-F1
#
_cell.length_a   1.000
_cell.length_b   1.000
_cell.length_c   1.000
_cell.angle_alpha   90.00
_cell.angle_beta   90.00
_cell.angle_gamma   90.00
#
_symmetry.space_group_name_H-M   'P 1'
#
loop_
_entity.id
_entity.type
_entity.pdbx_description
1 polymer ?
#
loop_
_entity_poly.entity_id
_entity_poly.type
_entity_poly.pdbx_seq_one_letter_code
_entity_poly.pdbx_strand_id
1 'polypeptide(L)'
;MYLFNTATFGQWQLPADWLQLGDTITLSPDKPPVFGYEAIRIPLYLSWAKLLTPDKREIFTAYAHDSQTQLDYLSPKVNLLNNSFTKYPASTGFSSTYQLIANRPVNLLPPQNKDYYSHSLALLSFIAQKQSASQ
;
A
#
# COMPACT_ATOMS: atom_id res chain seq x y z
N MET A 1 9.21 -6.10 13.42
CA MET A 1 8.29 -6.82 12.52
C MET A 1 7.02 -7.34 13.19
N TYR A 2 6.95 -7.46 14.52
CA TYR A 2 5.78 -7.99 15.24
C TYR A 2 4.45 -7.35 14.81
N LEU A 3 4.31 -6.03 14.92
CA LEU A 3 3.05 -5.33 14.63
C LEU A 3 2.55 -5.55 13.21
N PHE A 4 3.44 -5.53 12.21
CA PHE A 4 3.05 -5.79 10.81
C PHE A 4 2.53 -7.22 10.61
N ASN A 5 3.13 -8.20 11.28
CA ASN A 5 2.75 -9.61 11.15
C ASN A 5 1.48 -9.96 11.93
N THR A 6 1.11 -9.18 12.96
CA THR A 6 -0.02 -9.49 13.84
C THR A 6 -1.24 -8.61 13.60
N ALA A 7 -1.08 -7.41 13.06
CA ALA A 7 -2.15 -6.44 12.84
C ALA A 7 -2.64 -6.46 11.39
N THR A 8 -3.14 -7.61 10.96
CA THR A 8 -3.61 -7.86 9.59
C THR A 8 -5.11 -8.13 9.56
N PHE A 9 -5.83 -7.51 8.63
CA PHE A 9 -7.30 -7.51 8.61
C PHE A 9 -7.85 -7.73 7.20
N GLY A 10 -9.14 -8.03 7.12
CA GLY A 10 -9.85 -8.30 5.87
C GLY A 10 -9.39 -9.58 5.17
N GLN A 11 -9.97 -9.86 4.02
CA GLN A 11 -9.71 -11.11 3.31
C GLN A 11 -8.26 -11.25 2.80
N TRP A 12 -7.59 -10.13 2.54
CA TRP A 12 -6.20 -10.11 2.07
C TRP A 12 -5.17 -10.05 3.19
N GLN A 13 -5.58 -9.96 4.47
CA GLN A 13 -4.66 -9.79 5.60
C GLN A 13 -3.80 -8.52 5.49
N LEU A 14 -4.42 -7.40 5.08
CA LEU A 14 -3.74 -6.12 4.91
C LEU A 14 -3.56 -5.39 6.25
N PRO A 15 -2.50 -4.57 6.41
CA PRO A 15 -2.41 -3.64 7.52
C PRO A 15 -3.46 -2.53 7.41
N ALA A 16 -3.88 -1.95 8.53
CA ALA A 16 -4.80 -0.81 8.53
C ALA A 16 -4.07 0.55 8.55
N ASP A 17 -4.73 1.59 8.05
CA ASP A 17 -4.27 2.98 8.18
C ASP A 17 -4.16 3.40 9.65
N TRP A 18 -5.10 2.93 10.49
CA TRP A 18 -5.17 3.26 11.91
C TRP A 18 -5.50 2.03 12.75
N LEU A 19 -4.68 1.80 13.77
CA LEU A 19 -4.83 0.72 14.74
C LEU A 19 -5.08 1.28 16.13
N GLN A 20 -5.81 0.53 16.94
CA GLN A 20 -5.84 0.72 18.39
C GLN A 20 -4.99 -0.37 19.03
N LEU A 21 -4.10 0.04 19.94
CA LEU A 21 -3.27 -0.87 20.72
C LEU A 21 -3.87 -0.99 22.13
N GLY A 22 -4.25 -2.22 22.50
CA GLY A 22 -4.63 -2.60 23.86
C GLY A 22 -4.13 -4.02 24.14
N ASP A 23 -4.85 -4.77 24.96
CA ASP A 23 -4.56 -6.20 25.19
C ASP A 23 -4.62 -7.02 23.88
N THR A 24 -5.46 -6.57 22.95
CA THR A 24 -5.48 -7.04 21.56
C THR A 24 -5.29 -5.86 20.61
N ILE A 25 -4.71 -6.14 19.43
CA ILE A 25 -4.56 -5.14 18.38
C ILE A 25 -5.82 -5.16 17.52
N THR A 26 -6.49 -4.02 17.43
CA THR A 26 -7.76 -3.87 16.69
C THR A 26 -7.70 -2.71 15.72
N LEU A 27 -8.69 -2.64 14.82
CA LEU A 27 -8.94 -1.44 14.02
C LEU A 27 -9.36 -0.29 14.93
N SER A 28 -8.87 0.92 14.65
CA SER A 28 -9.27 2.10 15.43
C SER A 28 -10.77 2.38 15.27
N PRO A 29 -11.54 2.51 16.37
CA PRO A 29 -12.99 2.75 16.31
C PRO A 29 -13.33 4.17 15.81
N ASP A 30 -12.41 5.13 15.95
CA ASP A 30 -12.61 6.54 15.63
C ASP A 30 -12.10 6.93 14.23
N LYS A 31 -11.62 5.95 13.45
CA LYS A 31 -11.03 6.16 12.12
C LYS A 31 -11.64 5.20 11.09
N PRO A 32 -11.61 5.56 9.80
CA PRO A 32 -12.05 4.65 8.75
C PRO A 32 -11.28 3.31 8.80
N PRO A 33 -11.96 2.16 8.81
CA PRO A 33 -11.33 0.84 8.91
C PRO A 33 -10.80 0.39 7.54
N VAL A 34 -9.78 1.08 7.03
CA VAL A 34 -9.28 0.88 5.66
C VAL A 34 -7.79 0.57 5.62
N PHE A 35 -7.38 -0.19 4.61
CA PHE A 35 -6.05 -0.07 4.04
C PHE A 35 -6.12 1.02 2.96
N GLY A 36 -5.26 2.02 3.04
CA GLY A 36 -5.34 3.18 2.18
C GLY A 36 -4.06 4.00 2.12
N TYR A 37 -4.21 5.33 2.19
CA TYR A 37 -3.11 6.26 1.98
C TYR A 37 -2.11 6.25 3.14
N GLU A 38 -2.50 5.90 4.36
CA GLU A 38 -1.50 5.86 5.43
C GLU A 38 -0.67 4.57 5.37
N ALA A 39 -1.34 3.43 5.18
CA ALA A 39 -0.75 2.10 5.23
C ALA A 39 -0.01 1.69 3.96
N ILE A 40 -0.26 2.31 2.79
CA ILE A 40 0.49 2.02 1.55
C ILE A 40 2.00 2.31 1.69
N ARG A 41 2.39 3.17 2.63
CA ARG A 41 3.81 3.44 2.92
C ARG A 41 4.51 2.24 3.59
N ILE A 42 3.75 1.34 4.22
CA ILE A 42 4.30 0.14 4.85
C ILE A 42 5.01 -0.75 3.82
N PRO A 43 4.34 -1.25 2.74
CA PRO A 43 5.05 -2.05 1.75
C PRO A 43 6.12 -1.27 0.98
N LEU A 44 5.98 0.06 0.83
CA LEU A 44 7.07 0.91 0.32
C LEU A 44 8.32 0.78 1.19
N TYR A 45 8.20 1.03 2.50
CA TYR A 45 9.34 0.97 3.42
C TYR A 45 9.89 -0.43 3.59
N LEU A 46 9.03 -1.46 3.58
CA LEU A 46 9.47 -2.86 3.59
C LEU A 46 10.28 -3.19 2.34
N SER A 47 9.84 -2.74 1.16
CA SER A 47 10.57 -2.95 -0.09
C SER A 47 11.90 -2.21 -0.06
N TRP A 48 11.91 -0.95 0.39
CA TRP A 48 13.11 -0.13 0.47
C TRP A 48 14.15 -0.72 1.44
N ALA A 49 13.70 -1.23 2.59
CA ALA A 49 14.58 -1.87 3.56
C ALA A 49 15.00 -3.31 3.17
N LYS A 50 14.60 -3.81 1.99
CA LYS A 50 14.81 -5.22 1.56
C LYS A 50 14.19 -6.24 2.54
N LEU A 51 13.11 -5.86 3.25
CA LEU A 51 12.38 -6.68 4.21
C LEU A 51 11.03 -7.20 3.69
N LEU A 52 10.65 -6.83 2.46
CA LEU A 52 9.45 -7.33 1.79
C LEU A 52 9.72 -8.71 1.16
N THR A 53 9.58 -9.75 1.99
CA THR A 53 9.70 -11.16 1.58
C THR A 53 8.60 -11.55 0.57
N PRO A 54 8.77 -12.64 -0.19
CA PRO A 54 7.77 -13.10 -1.15
C PRO A 54 6.37 -13.25 -0.54
N ASP A 55 6.24 -13.90 0.62
CA ASP A 55 4.93 -14.09 1.27
C ASP A 55 4.25 -12.78 1.66
N LYS A 56 5.03 -11.79 2.11
CA LYS A 56 4.50 -10.46 2.47
C LYS A 56 4.12 -9.66 1.24
N ARG A 57 4.86 -9.83 0.14
CA ARG A 57 4.55 -9.22 -1.14
C ARG A 57 3.21 -9.75 -1.66
N GLU A 58 2.96 -11.05 -1.51
CA GLU A 58 1.75 -11.71 -2.01
C GLU A 58 0.47 -11.08 -1.45
N ILE A 59 0.45 -10.74 -0.17
CA ILE A 59 -0.67 -10.03 0.48
C ILE A 59 -1.06 -8.75 -0.28
N PHE A 60 -0.07 -7.94 -0.69
CA PHE A 60 -0.32 -6.70 -1.42
C PHE A 60 -0.68 -6.98 -2.89
N THR A 61 0.02 -7.91 -3.55
CA THR A 61 -0.23 -8.21 -4.96
C THR A 61 -1.58 -8.88 -5.20
N ALA A 62 -2.05 -9.73 -4.28
CA ALA A 62 -3.38 -10.33 -4.32
C ALA A 62 -4.48 -9.25 -4.26
N TYR A 63 -4.36 -8.28 -3.33
CA TYR A 63 -5.26 -7.13 -3.28
C TYR A 63 -5.27 -6.33 -4.58
N ALA A 64 -4.10 -6.02 -5.13
CA ALA A 64 -4.01 -5.26 -6.38
C ALA A 64 -4.59 -6.03 -7.57
N HIS A 65 -4.39 -7.35 -7.62
CA HIS A 65 -4.95 -8.22 -8.64
C HIS A 65 -6.48 -8.23 -8.58
N ASP A 66 -7.06 -8.48 -7.39
CA ASP A 66 -8.51 -8.55 -7.23
C ASP A 66 -9.18 -7.21 -7.51
N SER A 67 -8.56 -6.10 -7.09
CA SER A 67 -9.05 -4.77 -7.41
C SER A 67 -9.10 -4.54 -8.92
N GLN A 68 -8.03 -4.90 -9.65
CA GLN A 68 -7.97 -4.73 -11.10
C GLN A 68 -9.00 -5.62 -11.81
N THR A 69 -9.14 -6.88 -11.38
CA THR A 69 -10.10 -7.82 -11.97
C THR A 69 -11.56 -7.39 -11.74
N GLN A 70 -11.87 -6.76 -10.60
CA GLN A 70 -13.25 -6.37 -10.27
C GLN A 70 -13.64 -4.97 -10.74
N LEU A 71 -12.68 -4.05 -10.88
CA LEU A 71 -12.95 -2.63 -11.14
C LEU A 71 -12.32 -2.11 -12.44
N ASP A 72 -11.50 -2.90 -13.13
CA ASP A 72 -10.62 -2.47 -14.23
C ASP A 72 -9.55 -1.43 -13.83
N TYR A 73 -9.38 -1.16 -12.53
CA TYR A 73 -8.35 -0.29 -11.98
C TYR A 73 -7.91 -0.71 -10.57
N LEU A 74 -6.73 -0.24 -10.17
CA LEU A 74 -6.28 -0.34 -8.79
C LEU A 74 -7.06 0.66 -7.93
N SER A 75 -7.77 0.16 -6.93
CA SER A 75 -8.44 0.98 -5.92
C SER A 75 -7.40 1.55 -4.96
N PRO A 76 -7.49 2.82 -4.53
CA PRO A 76 -6.56 3.39 -3.56
C PRO A 76 -6.90 3.03 -2.11
N LYS A 77 -8.09 2.49 -1.85
CA LYS A 77 -8.53 2.07 -0.51
C LYS A 77 -9.41 0.84 -0.57
N VAL A 78 -9.38 0.07 0.51
CA VAL A 78 -10.33 -1.01 0.76
C VAL A 78 -10.76 -1.04 2.21
N ASN A 79 -12.05 -1.25 2.44
CA ASN A 79 -12.60 -1.43 3.77
C ASN A 79 -12.27 -2.82 4.31
N LEU A 80 -11.64 -2.89 5.47
CA LEU A 80 -11.10 -4.11 6.07
C LEU A 80 -12.15 -4.91 6.85
N LEU A 81 -13.34 -4.36 7.06
CA LEU A 81 -14.46 -5.06 7.70
C LEU A 81 -15.34 -5.78 6.68
N ASN A 82 -15.57 -5.17 5.52
CA ASN A 82 -16.51 -5.70 4.51
C ASN A 82 -15.89 -5.92 3.12
N ASN A 83 -14.57 -5.75 2.99
CA ASN A 83 -13.80 -5.94 1.76
C ASN A 83 -14.23 -5.06 0.57
N SER A 84 -14.97 -3.97 0.80
CA SER A 84 -15.42 -3.09 -0.27
C SER A 84 -14.32 -2.14 -0.76
N PHE A 85 -14.12 -2.10 -2.07
CA PHE A 85 -13.21 -1.17 -2.73
C PHE A 85 -13.81 0.22 -2.89
N THR A 86 -12.96 1.24 -2.95
CA THR A 86 -13.38 2.58 -3.42
C THR A 86 -13.62 2.61 -4.93
N LYS A 87 -14.64 3.39 -5.34
CA LYS A 87 -15.12 3.50 -6.74
C LYS A 87 -14.40 4.60 -7.55
N TYR A 88 -13.09 4.75 -7.36
CA TYR A 88 -12.25 5.67 -8.12
C TYR A 88 -10.82 5.12 -8.20
N PRO A 89 -10.06 5.43 -9.27
CA PRO A 89 -8.74 4.86 -9.48
C PRO A 89 -7.70 5.44 -8.53
N ALA A 90 -6.66 4.65 -8.27
CA ALA A 90 -5.52 5.04 -7.47
C ALA A 90 -4.73 6.17 -8.14
N SER A 91 -4.10 7.02 -7.31
CA SER A 91 -3.23 8.08 -7.80
C SER A 91 -1.93 7.50 -8.39
N THR A 92 -1.18 8.35 -9.11
CA THR A 92 0.10 7.97 -9.70
C THR A 92 1.09 7.46 -8.65
N GLY A 93 1.21 8.11 -7.50
CA GLY A 93 2.10 7.71 -6.42
C GLY A 93 1.73 6.38 -5.76
N PHE A 94 0.43 6.13 -5.60
CA PHE A 94 -0.05 4.85 -5.08
C PHE A 94 0.28 3.72 -6.08
N SER A 95 0.08 3.98 -7.37
CA SER A 95 0.46 3.07 -8.46
C SER A 95 1.97 2.85 -8.53
N SER A 96 2.79 3.90 -8.35
CA SER A 96 4.26 3.79 -8.27
C SER A 96 4.72 2.92 -7.11
N THR A 97 4.02 2.96 -5.97
CA THR A 97 4.31 2.07 -4.85
C THR A 97 4.05 0.61 -5.23
N TYR A 98 2.96 0.33 -5.96
CA TYR A 98 2.70 -1.02 -6.48
C TYR A 98 3.67 -1.47 -7.57
N GLN A 99 4.19 -0.55 -8.39
CA GLN A 99 5.29 -0.86 -9.31
C GLN A 99 6.54 -1.32 -8.54
N LEU A 100 6.92 -0.59 -7.48
CA LEU A 100 8.03 -0.96 -6.59
C LEU A 100 7.81 -2.36 -5.97
N ILE A 101 6.63 -2.59 -5.38
CA ILE A 101 6.26 -3.88 -4.75
C ILE A 101 6.27 -5.03 -5.77
N ALA A 102 5.90 -4.77 -7.02
CA ALA A 102 5.91 -5.77 -8.09
C ALA A 102 7.29 -5.96 -8.75
N ASN A 103 8.35 -5.33 -8.23
CA ASN A 103 9.67 -5.24 -8.88
C ASN A 103 9.60 -4.75 -10.35
N ARG A 104 8.63 -3.88 -10.66
CA ARG A 104 8.50 -3.25 -11.98
C ARG A 104 9.18 -1.87 -11.97
N PRO A 105 9.68 -1.38 -13.11
CA PRO A 105 10.25 -0.04 -13.20
C PRO A 105 9.29 1.02 -12.65
N VAL A 106 9.78 1.87 -11.75
CA VAL A 106 9.04 3.02 -11.22
C VAL A 106 9.40 4.21 -12.09
N ASN A 107 8.42 4.77 -12.81
CA ASN A 107 8.62 5.96 -13.64
C ASN A 107 8.14 7.20 -12.89
N LEU A 108 9.05 8.13 -12.61
CA LEU A 108 8.68 9.42 -12.01
C LEU A 108 8.14 10.34 -13.10
N LEU A 109 6.83 10.57 -13.09
CA LEU A 109 6.19 11.53 -13.99
C LEU A 109 6.29 12.96 -13.44
N PRO A 110 6.38 13.99 -14.30
CA PRO A 110 6.36 15.38 -13.86
C PRO A 110 5.09 15.70 -13.06
N PRO A 111 5.18 16.61 -12.08
CA PRO A 111 4.05 16.88 -11.24
C PRO A 111 2.86 17.48 -12.00
N GLN A 112 1.75 16.75 -12.03
CA GLN A 112 0.46 17.31 -12.42
C GLN A 112 0.02 18.25 -11.30
N ASN A 113 -0.31 19.50 -11.65
CA ASN A 113 -0.58 20.57 -10.70
C ASN A 113 -1.70 20.13 -9.73
N LYS A 114 -1.43 20.18 -8.41
CA LYS A 114 -2.35 19.98 -7.24
C LYS A 114 -2.26 18.67 -6.41
N ASP A 115 -1.41 17.68 -6.69
CA ASP A 115 -1.33 16.47 -5.85
C ASP A 115 0.04 16.25 -5.17
N TYR A 116 0.34 17.04 -4.13
CA TYR A 116 1.59 16.94 -3.36
C TYR A 116 1.82 15.54 -2.80
N TYR A 117 0.77 14.91 -2.29
CA TYR A 117 0.85 13.60 -1.65
C TYR A 117 1.27 12.53 -2.67
N SER A 118 0.59 12.47 -3.82
CA SER A 118 0.90 11.51 -4.88
C SER A 118 2.32 11.67 -5.41
N HIS A 119 2.78 12.91 -5.64
CA HIS A 119 4.16 13.14 -6.11
C HIS A 119 5.21 12.75 -5.09
N SER A 120 4.98 13.05 -3.82
CA SER A 120 5.87 12.63 -2.74
C SER A 120 5.98 11.11 -2.67
N LEU A 121 4.86 10.40 -2.78
CA LEU A 121 4.84 8.94 -2.78
C LEU A 121 5.51 8.31 -4.01
N ALA A 122 5.30 8.91 -5.19
CA ALA A 122 5.98 8.50 -6.43
C ALA A 122 7.50 8.70 -6.33
N LEU A 123 7.95 9.85 -5.82
CA LEU A 123 9.36 10.17 -5.62
C LEU A 123 10.02 9.20 -4.63
N LEU A 124 9.39 8.93 -3.49
CA LEU A 124 9.90 7.96 -2.52
C LEU A 124 10.00 6.56 -3.12
N SER A 125 9.01 6.12 -3.89
CA SER A 125 9.04 4.82 -4.58
C SER A 125 10.19 4.74 -5.58
N PHE A 126 10.44 5.82 -6.33
CA PHE A 126 11.54 5.91 -7.28
C PHE A 126 12.91 5.86 -6.59
N ILE A 127 13.10 6.64 -5.51
CA ILE A 127 14.34 6.64 -4.73
C ILE A 127 14.61 5.25 -4.16
N ALA A 128 13.59 4.61 -3.58
CA ALA A 128 13.69 3.25 -3.03
C ALA A 128 14.16 2.24 -4.09
N GLN A 129 13.60 2.29 -5.31
CA GLN A 129 14.04 1.43 -6.40
C GLN A 129 15.49 1.69 -6.80
N LYS A 130 15.90 2.95 -6.93
CA LYS A 130 17.28 3.31 -7.32
C LYS A 130 18.32 2.88 -6.30
N GLN A 131 18.06 3.09 -5.02
CA GLN A 131 18.98 2.67 -3.96
C GLN A 131 19.06 1.15 -3.82
N SER A 132 17.96 0.44 -4.07
CA SER A 132 17.96 -1.03 -4.05
C SER A 132 18.75 -1.64 -5.20
N ALA A 133 18.90 -0.93 -6.34
CA ALA A 133 19.65 -1.39 -7.50
C ALA A 133 21.17 -1.09 -7.43
N SER A 134 21.60 -0.24 -6.50
CA SER A 134 23.02 0.16 -6.32
C SER A 134 23.77 -0.64 -5.25
N GLN A 135 23.16 -1.69 -4.70
CA GLN A 135 23.73 -2.58 -3.68
C GLN A 135 23.57 -4.03 -4.10
#